data_AF-A0A951AAN4-F1
#
_entry.id   AF-A0A951AAN4-F1
#
_cell.length_a   1.000
_cell.length_b   1.000
_cell.length_c   1.000
_cell.angle_alpha   90.00
_cell.angle_beta   90.00
_cell.angle_gamma   90.00
#
_symmetry.space_group_name_H-M   'P 1'
#
loop_
_entity.id
_entity.type
_entity.pdbx_description
1 polymer ?
#
loop_
_entity_poly.entity_id
_entity_poly.type
_entity_poly.pdbx_seq_one_letter_code
_entity_poly.pdbx_strand_id
1 'polypeptide(L)'
;IPLAIIFYGLFVFLFGRFAPAVFAGLLAGYLFYDMLHYATHHFAMKRGVWLWLKKYHMRHHYQDDHVGYGVSSPLWDYVFGTKAADKGEITEATGARAQL
;
A
#
# COMPACT_ATOMS: atom_id res chain seq x y z
N ILE A 1 3.82 2.15 23.50
CA ILE A 1 3.57 3.38 24.30
C ILE A 1 4.66 4.44 24.11
N PRO A 2 5.97 4.16 24.25
CA PRO A 2 7.01 5.18 24.10
C PRO A 2 7.03 5.85 22.71
N LEU A 3 6.89 5.05 21.65
CA LEU A 3 6.87 5.56 20.27
C LEU A 3 5.68 6.51 20.01
N ALA A 4 4.51 6.20 20.58
CA ALA A 4 3.33 7.05 20.45
C ALA A 4 3.50 8.40 21.13
N ILE A 5 4.18 8.45 22.29
CA ILE A 5 4.49 9.71 22.99
C ILE A 5 5.44 10.57 22.16
N ILE A 6 6.48 9.96 21.57
CA ILE A 6 7.44 10.67 20.70
C ILE A 6 6.73 11.26 19.47
N PHE A 7 5.92 10.47 18.76
CA PHE A 7 5.17 10.95 17.60
C PHE A 7 4.14 12.02 17.98
N TYR A 8 3.42 11.85 19.10
CA TYR A 8 2.48 12.86 19.54
C TYR A 8 3.18 14.18 19.91
N GLY A 9 4.33 14.12 20.57
CA GLY A 9 5.17 15.29 20.84
C GLY A 9 5.64 15.99 19.56
N LEU A 10 6.09 15.23 18.55
CA LEU A 10 6.43 15.75 17.23
C LEU A 10 5.23 16.43 16.56
N PHE A 11 4.04 15.86 16.68
CA PHE A 11 2.83 16.42 16.07
C PHE A 11 2.39 17.70 16.79
N VAL A 12 2.52 17.77 18.12
CA VAL A 12 2.31 19.01 18.89
C VAL A 12 3.28 20.09 18.42
N PHE A 13 4.55 19.74 18.20
CA PHE A 13 5.55 20.67 17.70
C PHE A 13 5.23 21.20 16.29
N LEU A 14 4.81 20.33 15.36
CA LEU A 14 4.55 20.70 13.97
C LEU A 14 3.18 21.36 13.74
N PHE A 15 2.14 20.92 14.45
CA PHE A 15 0.74 21.27 14.17
C PHE A 15 0.05 22.01 15.32
N GLY A 16 0.71 22.19 16.47
CA GLY A 16 0.19 22.92 17.63
C GLY A 16 -1.18 22.41 18.07
N ARG A 17 -2.16 23.30 18.14
CA ARG A 17 -3.54 22.96 18.54
C ARG A 17 -4.24 21.94 17.63
N PHE A 18 -3.78 21.76 16.39
CA PHE A 18 -4.37 20.78 15.46
C PHE A 18 -3.76 19.38 15.63
N ALA A 19 -2.71 19.23 16.44
CA ALA A 19 -2.03 17.96 16.64
C ALA A 19 -2.96 16.79 17.02
N PRO A 20 -3.97 16.95 17.91
CA PRO A 20 -4.88 15.85 18.23
C PRO A 20 -5.65 15.35 17.01
N ALA A 21 -6.15 16.25 16.16
CA ALA A 21 -6.92 15.90 14.97
C ALA A 21 -6.04 15.22 13.91
N VAL A 22 -4.85 15.75 13.66
CA VAL A 22 -3.89 15.16 12.69
C VAL A 22 -3.40 13.80 13.18
N PHE A 23 -3.09 13.67 14.47
CA PHE A 23 -2.66 12.40 15.06
C PHE A 23 -3.78 11.35 15.05
N ALA A 24 -5.01 11.74 15.35
CA ALA A 24 -6.18 10.85 15.23
C ALA A 24 -6.39 10.39 13.79
N GLY A 25 -6.23 11.28 12.81
CA GLY A 25 -6.27 10.93 11.39
C GLY A 25 -5.18 9.93 10.99
N LEU A 26 -3.95 10.11 11.47
CA LEU A 26 -2.86 9.17 11.25
C LEU A 26 -3.18 7.80 11.84
N LEU A 27 -3.66 7.74 13.09
CA LEU A 27 -4.02 6.48 13.74
C LEU A 27 -5.18 5.78 13.03
N ALA A 28 -6.22 6.51 12.64
CA ALA A 28 -7.33 5.96 11.88
C ALA A 28 -6.88 5.40 10.53
N GLY A 29 -6.00 6.14 9.82
CA GLY A 29 -5.40 5.68 8.57
C GLY A 29 -4.54 4.42 8.74
N TYR A 30 -3.74 4.35 9.81
CA TYR A 30 -2.94 3.18 10.14
C TYR A 30 -3.82 1.95 10.42
N LEU A 31 -4.87 2.10 11.23
CA LEU A 31 -5.79 1.02 11.52
C LEU A 31 -6.53 0.55 10.25
N PHE A 32 -6.96 1.49 9.41
CA PHE A 32 -7.57 1.14 8.13
C PHE A 32 -6.61 0.36 7.23
N TYR A 33 -5.35 0.79 7.14
CA TYR A 33 -4.30 0.08 6.40
C TYR A 33 -4.11 -1.35 6.92
N ASP A 34 -3.99 -1.53 8.23
CA ASP A 34 -3.76 -2.83 8.86
C ASP A 34 -4.96 -3.78 8.68
N MET A 35 -6.17 -3.26 8.87
CA MET A 35 -7.40 -4.02 8.61
C MET A 35 -7.54 -4.41 7.14
N LEU A 36 -7.19 -3.52 6.21
CA LEU A 36 -7.25 -3.81 4.78
C LEU A 36 -6.19 -4.86 4.41
N HIS A 37 -4.98 -4.75 4.95
CA HIS A 37 -3.93 -5.76 4.79
C HIS A 37 -4.43 -7.13 5.25
N TYR A 38 -4.96 -7.22 6.48
CA TYR A 38 -5.57 -8.44 7.00
C TYR A 38 -6.68 -8.96 6.07
N ALA A 39 -7.58 -8.10 5.61
CA ALA A 39 -8.66 -8.48 4.72
C ALA A 39 -8.14 -9.03 3.37
N THR A 40 -7.07 -8.46 2.80
CA THR A 40 -6.51 -8.96 1.52
C THR A 40 -5.98 -10.38 1.65
N HIS A 41 -5.43 -10.75 2.81
CA HIS A 41 -4.97 -12.11 3.10
C HIS A 41 -6.13 -13.07 3.42
N HIS A 42 -7.07 -12.64 4.27
CA HIS A 42 -8.00 -13.56 4.92
C HIS A 42 -9.41 -13.56 4.34
N PHE A 43 -9.82 -12.53 3.59
CA PHE A 43 -11.18 -12.43 3.06
C PHE A 43 -11.28 -12.69 1.56
N ALA A 44 -12.43 -13.22 1.14
CA ALA A 44 -12.77 -13.42 -0.27
C ALA A 44 -13.25 -12.10 -0.91
N MET A 45 -12.32 -11.26 -1.35
CA MET A 45 -12.63 -10.06 -2.15
C MET A 45 -12.95 -10.49 -3.58
N LYS A 46 -14.22 -10.35 -4.00
CA LYS A 46 -14.70 -10.99 -5.25
C LYS A 46 -14.76 -10.08 -6.48
N ARG A 47 -14.85 -8.76 -6.31
CA ARG A 47 -15.08 -7.81 -7.44
C ARG A 47 -14.50 -6.42 -7.18
N GLY A 48 -14.35 -5.65 -8.25
CA GLY A 48 -14.01 -4.22 -8.22
C GLY A 48 -12.63 -3.92 -7.67
N VAL A 49 -12.49 -2.72 -7.09
CA VAL A 49 -11.23 -2.19 -6.55
C VAL A 49 -10.64 -3.09 -5.47
N TRP A 50 -11.47 -3.69 -4.62
CA TRP A 50 -11.02 -4.60 -3.55
C TRP A 50 -10.36 -5.86 -4.10
N LEU A 51 -10.94 -6.49 -5.12
CA LEU A 51 -10.30 -7.63 -5.77
C LEU A 51 -9.00 -7.21 -6.47
N TRP A 52 -8.98 -6.02 -7.07
CA TRP A 52 -7.77 -5.50 -7.71
C TRP A 52 -6.65 -5.27 -6.70
N LEU A 53 -6.93 -4.64 -5.55
CA LEU A 53 -5.97 -4.44 -4.45
C LEU A 53 -5.49 -5.77 -3.89
N LYS A 54 -6.38 -6.72 -3.65
CA LYS A 54 -6.00 -8.08 -3.25
C LYS A 54 -5.04 -8.70 -4.26
N LYS A 55 -5.37 -8.67 -5.55
CA LYS A 55 -4.47 -9.21 -6.60
C LYS A 55 -3.13 -8.48 -6.62
N TYR A 56 -3.12 -7.16 -6.46
CA TYR A 56 -1.90 -6.35 -6.41
C TYR A 56 -1.00 -6.79 -5.23
N HIS A 57 -1.56 -6.82 -4.03
CA HIS A 57 -0.86 -7.25 -2.81
C HIS A 57 -0.39 -8.71 -2.86
N MET A 58 -1.20 -9.61 -3.44
CA MET A 58 -0.79 -11.01 -3.61
C MET A 58 0.37 -11.16 -4.61
N ARG A 59 0.59 -10.23 -5.56
CA ARG A 59 1.77 -10.28 -6.43
C ARG A 59 3.05 -9.97 -5.65
N HIS A 60 3.00 -9.02 -4.72
CA HIS A 60 4.12 -8.75 -3.82
C HIS A 60 4.53 -10.02 -3.06
N HIS A 61 3.57 -10.74 -2.48
CA HIS A 61 3.89 -11.96 -1.71
C HIS A 61 4.26 -13.20 -2.54
N TYR A 62 3.72 -13.34 -3.75
CA TYR A 62 3.82 -14.60 -4.51
C TYR A 62 4.53 -14.49 -5.87
N GLN A 63 4.90 -13.29 -6.32
CA GLN A 63 5.63 -13.10 -7.57
C GLN A 63 6.99 -12.44 -7.33
N ASP A 64 7.00 -11.25 -6.71
CA ASP A 64 8.23 -10.49 -6.45
C ASP A 64 8.00 -9.54 -5.26
N ASP A 65 8.70 -9.77 -4.16
CA ASP A 65 8.59 -9.00 -2.92
C ASP A 65 9.45 -7.72 -2.92
N HIS A 66 10.19 -7.47 -4.00
CA HIS A 66 10.93 -6.22 -4.23
C HIS A 66 10.10 -5.14 -4.96
N VAL A 67 8.83 -5.43 -5.28
CA VAL A 67 7.89 -4.50 -5.90
C VAL A 67 6.49 -4.61 -5.27
N GLY A 68 5.63 -3.64 -5.54
CA GLY A 68 4.22 -3.66 -5.14
C GLY A 68 4.00 -3.48 -3.64
N TYR A 69 4.74 -2.56 -3.02
CA TYR A 69 4.68 -2.33 -1.57
C TYR A 69 3.34 -1.73 -1.10
N GLY A 70 2.59 -1.11 -2.01
CA GLY A 70 1.30 -0.49 -1.72
C GLY A 70 0.19 -1.49 -1.44
N VAL A 71 -0.31 -1.51 -0.19
CA VAL A 71 -1.45 -2.37 0.20
C VAL A 71 -2.80 -1.68 0.01
N SER A 72 -2.93 -0.41 0.44
CA SER A 72 -4.16 0.36 0.35
C SER A 72 -4.32 1.11 -0.97
N SER A 73 -3.19 1.43 -1.60
CA SER A 73 -3.12 2.00 -2.95
C SER A 73 -1.71 1.82 -3.52
N PRO A 74 -1.56 1.77 -4.86
CA PRO A 74 -0.26 1.73 -5.53
C PRO A 74 0.39 3.12 -5.66
N LEU A 75 -0.20 4.18 -5.08
CA LEU A 75 0.21 5.57 -5.34
C LEU A 75 1.71 5.77 -5.12
N TRP A 76 2.22 5.30 -3.99
CA TRP A 76 3.63 5.43 -3.66
C TRP A 76 4.51 4.52 -4.52
N ASP A 77 4.00 3.38 -5.00
CA ASP A 77 4.74 2.55 -5.94
C ASP A 77 4.95 3.24 -7.29
N TYR A 78 4.01 4.10 -7.73
CA TYR A 78 4.23 4.94 -8.91
C TYR A 78 5.25 6.04 -8.64
N VAL A 79 5.17 6.70 -7.48
CA VAL A 79 6.08 7.79 -7.10
C VAL A 79 7.52 7.29 -7.00
N PHE A 80 7.73 6.09 -6.47
CA PHE A 80 9.06 5.52 -6.25
C PHE A 80 9.49 4.50 -7.32
N GLY A 81 8.66 4.24 -8.33
CA GLY A 81 9.00 3.33 -9.43
C GLY A 81 9.02 1.85 -9.03
N THR A 82 8.28 1.45 -8.00
CA THR A 82 8.20 0.09 -7.45
C THR A 82 6.89 -0.61 -7.80
N LYS A 83 6.20 -0.20 -8.88
CA LYS A 83 4.93 -0.81 -9.29
C LYS A 83 5.12 -2.28 -9.68
N ALA A 84 4.33 -3.17 -9.07
CA ALA A 84 4.26 -4.56 -9.50
C ALA A 84 3.64 -4.67 -10.89
N ALA A 85 4.40 -5.25 -11.83
CA ALA A 85 3.94 -5.49 -13.20
C ALA A 85 2.66 -6.35 -13.21
N ASP A 86 1.79 -6.05 -14.16
CA ASP A 86 0.63 -6.88 -14.44
C ASP A 86 1.00 -7.99 -15.44
N LYS A 87 0.18 -9.05 -15.53
CA LYS A 87 0.45 -10.17 -16.45
C LYS A 87 0.43 -9.75 -17.93
N GLY A 88 -0.34 -8.73 -18.31
CA GLY A 88 -0.36 -8.17 -19.66
C GLY A 88 0.93 -7.43 -20.01
N GLU A 89 1.44 -6.59 -19.12
CA GLU A 89 2.70 -5.83 -19.30
C GLU A 89 3.89 -6.76 -19.51
N ILE A 90 4.02 -7.84 -18.72
CA ILE A 90 5.11 -8.83 -18.92
C ILE A 90 4.96 -9.58 -20.25
N THR A 91 3.74 -9.83 -20.70
CA THR A 91 3.49 -10.55 -21.97
C THR A 91 3.85 -9.67 -23.17
N GLU A 92 3.47 -8.39 -23.15
CA GLU A 92 3.87 -7.41 -24.18
C GLU A 92 5.38 -7.17 -24.19
N ALA A 93 6.02 -6.98 -23.03
CA ALA A 93 7.46 -6.75 -22.95
C ALA A 93 8.27 -7.95 -23.46
N THR A 94 7.83 -9.16 -23.18
CA THR A 94 8.46 -10.39 -23.67
C THR A 94 8.22 -10.58 -25.17
N GLY A 95 7.00 -10.30 -25.64
CA GLY A 95 6.65 -10.36 -27.07
C GLY A 95 7.42 -9.35 -27.92
N ALA A 96 7.62 -8.12 -27.42
CA ALA A 96 8.40 -7.09 -28.09
C ALA A 96 9.90 -7.43 -28.18
N ARG A 97 10.45 -8.09 -27.15
CA ARG A 97 11.85 -8.56 -27.15
C ARG A 97 12.10 -9.76 -28.05
N ALA A 98 11.10 -10.60 -28.30
CA ALA A 98 11.22 -11.76 -29.19
C ALA A 98 11.22 -11.38 -30.69
N GLN A 99 10.92 -10.12 -31.03
CA GLN A 99 10.85 -9.60 -32.41
C GLN A 99 12.10 -8.81 -32.83
N LEU A 100 13.11 -8.70 -31.96
CA LEU A 100 14.42 -8.09 -32.21
C LEU A 100 15.50 -9.17 -32.29
#